data_AF-A0A2E2VBI2-F1
#
_entry.id   AF-A0A2E2VBI2-F1
#
_cell.length_a   1.000
_cell.length_b   1.000
_cell.length_c   1.000
_cell.angle_alpha   90.00
_cell.angle_beta   90.00
_cell.angle_gamma   90.00
#
_symmetry.space_group_name_H-M   'P 1'
#
loop_
_entity.id
_entity.type
_entity.pdbx_description
1 polymer ?
#
loop_
_entity_poly.entity_id
_entity_poly.type
_entity_poly.pdbx_seq_one_letter_code
_entity_poly.pdbx_strand_id
1 'polypeptide(L)'
;MAKNNAAKYRLLISRFFLVLIIIVLLLSDNKVDNWSPAYNWLEFFGYLFGLIGVLGRIWSSLFIEGNKTQKLIIKGPYSLMRNPLYCFSFILLIGFCLLIKSIIVFSIFFLIWIFVYRKTMRNEEQNLINNHDKQYMSYFNRTPKIFPNFNLYKSFDKNEKMDIDIRKVERVLKESFGFLFLFGIMKLIEYLQLNSVLPVYFYLM
;
A
#
# COMPACT_ATOMS: atom_id res chain seq x y z
N MET A 1 -24.32 6.14 -14.87
CA MET A 1 -23.07 6.65 -14.25
C MET A 1 -22.96 6.08 -12.83
N ALA A 2 -22.35 4.92 -12.65
CA ALA A 2 -22.11 4.38 -11.31
C ALA A 2 -21.00 5.18 -10.63
N LYS A 3 -21.33 5.90 -9.55
CA LYS A 3 -20.37 6.61 -8.69
C LYS A 3 -19.22 5.66 -8.35
N ASN A 4 -17.98 6.13 -8.50
CA ASN A 4 -16.74 5.37 -8.31
C ASN A 4 -16.50 5.05 -6.81
N ASN A 5 -17.41 4.27 -6.22
CA ASN A 5 -17.43 3.91 -4.81
C ASN A 5 -16.19 3.07 -4.46
N ALA A 6 -15.70 2.24 -5.39
CA ALA A 6 -14.51 1.42 -5.20
C ALA A 6 -13.26 2.26 -4.85
N ALA A 7 -13.00 3.35 -5.59
CA ALA A 7 -11.90 4.26 -5.28
C ALA A 7 -12.03 4.90 -3.89
N LYS A 8 -13.25 5.29 -3.50
CA LYS A 8 -13.53 5.85 -2.17
C LYS A 8 -13.32 4.82 -1.05
N TYR A 9 -13.80 3.59 -1.23
CA TYR A 9 -13.61 2.51 -0.26
C TYR A 9 -12.14 2.13 -0.10
N ARG A 10 -11.34 2.08 -1.18
CA ARG A 10 -9.90 1.83 -1.11
C ARG A 10 -9.15 2.83 -0.22
N LEU A 11 -9.48 4.12 -0.37
CA LEU A 11 -8.89 5.18 0.43
C LEU A 11 -9.32 5.10 1.90
N LEU A 12 -10.60 4.81 2.16
CA LEU A 12 -11.11 4.62 3.52
C LEU A 12 -10.43 3.44 4.23
N ILE A 13 -10.24 2.32 3.53
CA ILE A 13 -9.56 1.14 4.07
C ILE A 13 -8.09 1.47 4.43
N SER A 14 -7.36 2.14 3.53
CA SER A 14 -5.97 2.54 3.82
C SER A 14 -5.90 3.46 5.04
N ARG A 15 -6.82 4.42 5.17
CA ARG A 15 -6.91 5.33 6.32
C ARG A 15 -7.28 4.61 7.61
N PHE A 16 -8.18 3.63 7.54
CA PHE A 16 -8.53 2.78 8.68
C PHE A 16 -7.31 2.03 9.21
N PHE A 17 -6.54 1.39 8.33
CA PHE A 17 -5.29 0.72 8.72
C PHE A 17 -4.29 1.69 9.35
N LEU A 18 -4.16 2.91 8.81
CA LEU A 18 -3.28 3.92 9.40
C LEU A 18 -3.68 4.32 10.81
N VAL A 19 -4.96 4.61 11.02
CA VAL A 19 -5.48 4.98 12.35
C VAL A 19 -5.27 3.83 13.33
N LEU A 20 -5.50 2.60 12.89
CA LEU A 20 -5.26 1.42 13.71
C LEU A 20 -3.77 1.27 14.08
N ILE A 21 -2.85 1.51 13.15
CA ILE A 21 -1.39 1.51 13.42
C ILE A 21 -1.03 2.57 14.46
N ILE A 22 -1.53 3.80 14.30
CA ILE A 22 -1.27 4.90 15.25
C ILE A 22 -1.78 4.55 16.66
N ILE A 23 -3.00 4.00 16.76
CA ILE A 23 -3.57 3.59 18.04
C ILE A 23 -2.71 2.49 18.69
N VAL A 24 -2.30 1.48 17.92
CA VAL A 24 -1.44 0.41 18.44
C VAL A 24 -0.13 1.00 18.97
N LEU A 25 0.52 1.90 18.22
CA LEU A 25 1.78 2.52 18.63
C LEU A 25 1.67 3.40 19.88
N LEU A 26 0.61 4.20 19.99
CA LEU A 26 0.43 5.09 21.14
C LEU A 26 0.18 4.31 22.44
N LEU A 27 -0.43 3.14 22.33
CA LEU A 27 -0.84 2.36 23.50
C LEU A 27 0.17 1.27 23.88
N SER A 28 1.10 0.94 22.98
CA SER A 28 1.95 -0.23 23.15
C SER A 28 3.43 0.04 22.91
N ASP A 29 4.23 -0.84 23.49
CA ASP A 29 5.67 -0.93 23.27
C ASP A 29 6.02 -2.39 22.93
N ASN A 30 7.14 -2.58 22.25
CA ASN A 30 7.74 -3.89 22.03
C ASN A 30 8.87 -4.10 23.03
N LYS A 31 9.03 -5.31 23.58
CA LYS A 31 10.13 -5.61 24.52
C LYS A 31 11.47 -5.91 23.81
N VAL A 32 11.59 -5.54 22.53
CA VAL A 32 12.81 -5.84 21.78
C VAL A 32 13.91 -4.93 22.29
N ASP A 33 15.04 -5.51 22.68
CA ASP A 33 16.18 -4.73 23.13
C ASP A 33 16.70 -3.85 21.99
N ASN A 34 16.68 -2.54 22.20
CA ASN A 34 17.12 -1.53 21.23
C ASN A 34 18.60 -1.66 20.87
N TRP A 35 19.40 -2.31 21.71
CA TRP A 35 20.82 -2.57 21.46
C TRP A 35 21.06 -3.86 20.66
N SER A 36 20.00 -4.64 20.41
CA SER A 36 20.13 -5.89 19.66
C SER A 36 20.36 -5.63 18.16
N PRO A 37 21.20 -6.43 17.49
CA PRO A 37 21.33 -6.36 16.03
C PRO A 37 20.00 -6.64 15.31
N ALA A 38 19.15 -7.49 15.89
CA ALA A 38 17.83 -7.80 15.34
C ALA A 38 16.93 -6.55 15.25
N TYR A 39 16.95 -5.70 16.28
CA TYR A 39 16.24 -4.41 16.27
C TYR A 39 16.65 -3.56 15.06
N ASN A 40 17.96 -3.36 14.85
CA ASN A 40 18.48 -2.55 13.74
C ASN A 40 18.11 -3.12 12.37
N TRP A 41 18.14 -4.44 12.21
CA TRP A 41 17.71 -5.08 10.96
C TRP A 41 16.21 -4.92 10.71
N LEU A 42 15.38 -5.10 11.73
CA LEU A 42 13.94 -4.88 11.64
C LEU A 42 13.64 -3.42 11.27
N GLU A 43 14.36 -2.45 11.84
CA GLU A 43 14.25 -1.05 11.46
C GLU A 43 14.63 -0.80 10.00
N PHE A 44 15.80 -1.27 9.59
CA PHE A 44 16.29 -1.12 8.23
C PHE A 44 15.30 -1.68 7.20
N PHE A 45 14.83 -2.92 7.39
CA PHE A 45 13.86 -3.53 6.48
C PHE A 45 12.48 -2.87 6.58
N GLY A 46 12.11 -2.37 7.76
CA GLY A 46 10.88 -1.60 7.96
C GLY A 46 10.84 -0.34 7.10
N TYR A 47 11.91 0.47 7.15
CA TYR A 47 12.04 1.67 6.30
C TYR A 47 12.19 1.31 4.82
N LEU A 48 12.96 0.28 4.49
CA LEU A 48 13.15 -0.16 3.10
C LEU A 48 11.83 -0.57 2.44
N PHE A 49 11.06 -1.45 3.09
CA PHE A 49 9.74 -1.85 2.60
C PHE A 49 8.73 -0.70 2.65
N GLY A 50 8.82 0.18 3.65
CA GLY A 50 8.07 1.43 3.68
C GLY A 50 8.29 2.24 2.40
N LEU A 51 9.55 2.51 2.05
CA LEU A 51 9.94 3.29 0.88
C LEU A 51 9.49 2.62 -0.43
N ILE A 52 9.75 1.32 -0.60
CA ILE A 52 9.31 0.56 -1.78
C ILE A 52 7.78 0.60 -1.91
N GLY A 53 7.07 0.44 -0.80
CA GLY A 53 5.62 0.51 -0.74
C GLY A 53 5.09 1.89 -1.15
N VAL A 54 5.63 2.97 -0.62
CA VAL A 54 5.22 4.35 -0.98
C VAL A 54 5.50 4.64 -2.46
N LEU A 55 6.72 4.38 -2.93
CA LEU A 55 7.11 4.65 -4.32
C LEU A 55 6.29 3.82 -5.32
N GLY A 56 6.09 2.53 -5.03
CA GLY A 56 5.27 1.67 -5.87
C GLY A 56 3.79 2.05 -5.87
N ARG A 57 3.25 2.56 -4.75
CA ARG A 57 1.90 3.14 -4.71
C ARG A 57 1.78 4.40 -5.56
N ILE A 58 2.77 5.31 -5.52
CA ILE A 58 2.80 6.49 -6.40
C ILE A 58 2.79 6.02 -7.85
N TRP A 59 3.71 5.12 -8.21
CA TRP A 59 3.82 4.58 -9.57
C TRP A 59 2.50 3.98 -10.05
N SER A 60 1.85 3.15 -9.23
CA SER A 60 0.58 2.50 -9.55
C SER A 60 -0.59 3.49 -9.65
N SER A 61 -0.59 4.54 -8.83
CA SER A 61 -1.69 5.50 -8.78
C SER A 61 -1.63 6.49 -9.94
N LEU A 62 -0.43 6.91 -10.37
CA LEU A 62 -0.26 7.77 -11.55
C LEU A 62 -0.93 7.15 -12.79
N PHE A 63 -0.81 5.83 -12.96
CA PHE A 63 -1.41 5.08 -14.06
C PHE A 63 -2.93 4.92 -13.94
N ILE A 64 -3.52 4.85 -12.73
CA ILE A 64 -4.98 4.82 -12.54
C ILE A 64 -5.59 6.21 -12.66
N GLU A 65 -5.03 7.17 -11.94
CA GLU A 65 -5.70 8.44 -11.66
C GLU A 65 -5.73 9.36 -12.88
N GLY A 66 -4.77 9.21 -13.80
CA GLY A 66 -4.71 10.05 -14.99
C GLY A 66 -5.84 9.83 -15.99
N ASN A 67 -6.44 8.65 -16.03
CA ASN A 67 -7.32 8.34 -17.17
C ASN A 67 -8.74 8.92 -17.01
N LYS A 68 -9.05 9.97 -17.77
CA LYS A 68 -10.42 10.46 -18.02
C LYS A 68 -11.16 9.59 -19.04
N THR A 69 -10.43 8.83 -19.85
CA THR A 69 -11.02 7.92 -20.84
C THR A 69 -11.21 6.55 -20.20
N GLN A 70 -12.34 5.91 -20.43
CA GLN A 70 -12.68 4.57 -19.96
C GLN A 70 -11.81 3.49 -20.63
N LYS A 71 -10.50 3.70 -20.76
CA LYS A 71 -9.56 2.78 -21.39
C LYS A 71 -8.93 1.90 -20.33
N LEU A 72 -8.86 0.61 -20.63
CA LEU A 72 -8.21 -0.37 -19.78
C LEU A 72 -6.70 -0.09 -19.69
N ILE A 73 -6.18 0.06 -18.47
CA ILE A 73 -4.77 0.34 -18.21
C ILE A 73 -4.02 -0.99 -18.07
N ILE A 74 -3.09 -1.26 -19.00
CA ILE A 74 -2.31 -2.51 -19.05
C ILE A 74 -0.80 -2.27 -19.19
N LYS A 75 -0.35 -1.01 -19.01
CA LYS A 75 1.05 -0.60 -19.14
C LYS A 75 1.67 -0.23 -17.78
N GLY A 76 2.99 -0.15 -17.73
CA GLY A 76 3.78 0.14 -16.54
C GLY A 76 3.55 -0.90 -15.44
N PRO A 77 3.19 -0.50 -14.21
CA PRO A 77 3.02 -1.45 -13.10
C PRO A 77 1.86 -2.43 -13.34
N TYR A 78 0.86 -2.04 -14.15
CA TYR A 78 -0.27 -2.91 -14.53
C TYR A 78 0.12 -3.97 -15.55
N SER A 79 1.25 -3.85 -16.24
CA SER A 79 1.68 -4.92 -17.14
C SER A 79 2.32 -6.08 -16.37
N LEU A 80 2.96 -5.77 -15.24
CA LEU A 80 3.63 -6.71 -14.34
C LEU A 80 2.65 -7.56 -13.54
N MET A 81 1.56 -6.94 -13.09
CA MET A 81 0.50 -7.56 -12.28
C MET A 81 -0.81 -6.78 -12.42
N ARG A 82 -1.94 -7.40 -12.12
CA ARG A 82 -3.26 -6.78 -12.26
C ARG A 82 -3.60 -5.79 -11.15
N ASN A 83 -3.02 -5.98 -9.96
CA ASN A 83 -3.38 -5.25 -8.75
C ASN A 83 -2.15 -4.61 -8.05
N PRO A 84 -1.32 -3.80 -8.75
CA PRO A 84 -0.05 -3.30 -8.22
C PRO A 84 -0.21 -2.36 -7.03
N LEU A 85 -1.24 -1.50 -7.04
CA LEU A 85 -1.51 -0.60 -5.91
C LEU A 85 -1.68 -1.37 -4.60
N TYR A 86 -2.36 -2.52 -4.65
CA TYR A 86 -2.60 -3.36 -3.49
C TYR A 86 -1.37 -4.14 -3.06
N CYS A 87 -0.57 -4.62 -4.02
CA CYS A 87 0.72 -5.26 -3.75
C CYS A 87 1.66 -4.30 -3.01
N PHE A 88 1.83 -3.07 -3.50
CA PHE A 88 2.65 -2.07 -2.83
C PHE A 88 2.05 -1.57 -1.52
N SER A 89 0.72 -1.56 -1.39
CA SER A 89 0.06 -1.30 -0.10
C SER A 89 0.34 -2.41 0.92
N PHE A 90 0.49 -3.65 0.47
CA PHE A 90 0.90 -4.76 1.32
C PHE A 90 2.37 -4.63 1.74
N ILE A 91 3.26 -4.32 0.80
CA ILE A 91 4.68 -4.09 1.11
C ILE A 91 4.84 -2.94 2.12
N LEU A 92 4.10 -1.85 1.95
CA LEU A 92 4.04 -0.75 2.91
C LEU A 92 3.58 -1.21 4.30
N LEU A 93 2.55 -2.07 4.36
CA LEU A 93 2.06 -2.64 5.60
C LEU A 93 3.11 -3.51 6.30
N ILE A 94 3.86 -4.33 5.54
CA ILE A 94 5.00 -5.08 6.09
C ILE A 94 6.01 -4.13 6.72
N GLY A 95 6.34 -3.02 6.03
CA GLY A 95 7.23 -1.99 6.55
C GLY A 95 6.80 -1.44 7.91
N PHE A 96 5.51 -1.08 8.05
CA PHE A 96 4.97 -0.64 9.34
C PHE A 96 5.02 -1.71 10.42
N CYS A 97 4.64 -2.95 10.10
CA CYS A 97 4.66 -4.05 11.07
C CYS A 97 6.09 -4.38 11.55
N LEU A 98 7.09 -4.29 10.67
CA LEU A 98 8.49 -4.46 11.05
C LEU A 98 8.97 -3.39 12.04
N LEU A 99 8.51 -2.15 11.90
CA LEU A 99 8.84 -1.08 12.85
C LEU A 99 8.11 -1.18 14.18
N ILE A 100 6.89 -1.73 14.18
CA ILE A 100 6.18 -2.11 15.41
C ILE A 100 6.90 -3.29 16.11
N LYS A 101 7.66 -4.09 15.36
CA LYS A 101 8.46 -5.23 15.84
C LYS A 101 7.61 -6.30 16.56
N SER A 102 6.36 -6.47 16.13
CA SER A 102 5.44 -7.47 16.70
C SER A 102 4.85 -8.40 15.66
N ILE A 103 5.10 -9.71 15.84
CA ILE A 103 4.54 -10.75 14.97
C ILE A 103 3.02 -10.86 15.09
N ILE A 104 2.48 -10.62 16.30
CA ILE A 104 1.03 -10.66 16.55
C ILE A 104 0.34 -9.56 15.75
N VAL A 105 0.88 -8.34 15.79
CA VAL A 105 0.37 -7.21 14.99
C VAL A 105 0.46 -7.55 13.51
N PHE A 106 1.60 -8.06 13.05
CA PHE A 106 1.74 -8.49 11.66
C PHE A 106 0.66 -9.50 11.25
N SER A 107 0.44 -10.55 12.03
CA SER A 107 -0.56 -11.59 11.75
C SER A 107 -1.98 -11.03 11.68
N ILE A 108 -2.36 -10.16 12.61
CA ILE A 108 -3.70 -9.52 12.62
C ILE A 108 -3.89 -8.68 11.36
N PHE A 109 -2.94 -7.78 11.08
CA PHE A 109 -3.02 -6.90 9.91
C PHE A 109 -2.97 -7.68 8.60
N PHE A 110 -2.19 -8.76 8.53
CA PHE A 110 -2.13 -9.68 7.39
C PHE A 110 -3.48 -10.36 7.13
N LEU A 111 -4.14 -10.88 8.17
CA LEU A 111 -5.46 -11.48 8.05
C LEU A 111 -6.49 -10.46 7.57
N ILE A 112 -6.54 -9.28 8.19
CA ILE A 112 -7.46 -8.20 7.76
C ILE A 112 -7.18 -7.84 6.30
N TRP A 113 -5.91 -7.72 5.91
CA TRP A 113 -5.51 -7.43 4.53
C TRP A 113 -6.07 -8.48 3.56
N ILE A 114 -5.90 -9.78 3.85
CA ILE A 114 -6.43 -10.86 3.00
C ILE A 114 -7.95 -10.74 2.86
N PHE A 115 -8.68 -10.61 3.96
CA PHE A 115 -10.15 -10.60 3.93
C PHE A 115 -10.71 -9.39 3.17
N VAL A 116 -10.14 -8.21 3.41
CA VAL A 116 -10.62 -6.96 2.81
C VAL A 116 -10.23 -6.87 1.34
N TYR A 117 -8.96 -7.11 1.01
CA TYR A 117 -8.46 -6.88 -0.34
C TYR A 117 -8.82 -8.01 -1.31
N ARG A 118 -8.95 -9.26 -0.86
CA ARG A 118 -9.41 -10.35 -1.74
C ARG A 118 -10.80 -10.06 -2.31
N LYS A 119 -11.73 -9.61 -1.47
CA LYS A 119 -13.10 -9.24 -1.88
C LYS A 119 -13.09 -8.01 -2.80
N THR A 120 -12.33 -6.98 -2.41
CA THR A 120 -12.26 -5.73 -3.17
C THR A 120 -11.68 -5.95 -4.57
N MET A 121 -10.56 -6.67 -4.69
CA MET A 121 -9.97 -7.00 -5.99
C MET A 121 -10.95 -7.79 -6.85
N ARG A 122 -11.63 -8.81 -6.31
CA ARG A 122 -12.58 -9.60 -7.11
C ARG A 122 -13.71 -8.74 -7.67
N ASN A 123 -14.23 -7.81 -6.88
CA ASN A 123 -15.27 -6.88 -7.32
C ASN A 123 -14.77 -5.92 -8.40
N GLU A 124 -13.54 -5.41 -8.27
CA GLU A 124 -12.92 -4.56 -9.29
C GLU A 124 -12.67 -5.33 -10.59
N GLU A 125 -12.15 -6.56 -10.50
CA GLU A 125 -11.93 -7.42 -11.67
C GLU A 125 -13.27 -7.72 -12.39
N GLN A 126 -14.35 -8.00 -11.65
CA GLN A 126 -15.69 -8.21 -12.23
C GLN A 126 -16.23 -6.97 -12.94
N ASN A 127 -16.04 -5.78 -12.35
CA ASN A 127 -16.42 -4.53 -12.99
C ASN A 127 -15.63 -4.29 -14.29
N LEU A 128 -14.35 -4.65 -14.31
CA LEU A 128 -13.52 -4.54 -15.52
C LEU A 128 -13.94 -5.55 -16.61
N ILE A 129 -14.31 -6.78 -16.23
CA ILE A 129 -14.91 -7.75 -17.14
C ILE A 129 -16.17 -7.17 -17.78
N ASN A 130 -17.08 -6.62 -16.96
CA ASN A 130 -18.34 -6.08 -17.46
C ASN A 130 -18.16 -4.85 -18.39
N ASN A 131 -17.10 -4.07 -18.19
CA ASN A 131 -16.87 -2.83 -18.97
C ASN A 131 -15.97 -3.01 -20.20
N HIS A 132 -15.09 -4.01 -20.23
CA HIS A 132 -14.06 -4.18 -21.26
C HIS A 132 -14.02 -5.58 -21.89
N ASP A 133 -14.84 -6.51 -21.38
CA ASP A 133 -15.10 -7.86 -21.89
C ASP A 133 -13.85 -8.55 -22.47
N LYS A 134 -13.78 -8.73 -23.79
CA LYS A 134 -12.67 -9.42 -24.49
C LYS A 134 -11.29 -8.83 -24.21
N GLN A 135 -11.15 -7.50 -24.13
CA GLN A 135 -9.85 -6.86 -23.89
C GLN A 135 -9.33 -7.18 -22.49
N TYR A 136 -10.23 -7.15 -21.50
CA TYR A 136 -9.86 -7.48 -20.13
C TYR A 136 -9.58 -8.97 -19.96
N MET A 137 -10.34 -9.86 -20.61
CA MET A 137 -10.08 -11.30 -20.53
C MET A 137 -8.70 -11.69 -21.08
N SER A 138 -8.28 -11.09 -22.20
CA SER A 138 -6.92 -11.29 -22.74
C SER A 138 -5.85 -10.84 -21.75
N TYR A 139 -6.05 -9.68 -21.12
CA TYR A 139 -5.15 -9.17 -20.08
C TYR A 139 -5.16 -10.06 -18.83
N PHE A 140 -6.33 -10.50 -18.38
CA PHE A 140 -6.52 -11.33 -17.21
C PHE A 140 -5.75 -12.65 -17.32
N ASN A 141 -5.80 -13.30 -18.49
CA ASN A 141 -5.13 -14.58 -18.73
C ASN A 141 -3.61 -14.47 -18.80
N ARG A 142 -3.08 -13.32 -19.24
CA ARG A 142 -1.63 -13.11 -19.40
C ARG A 142 -0.95 -12.62 -18.13
N THR A 143 -1.62 -11.77 -17.36
CA THR A 143 -0.99 -10.99 -16.29
C THR A 143 -1.37 -11.54 -14.91
N PRO A 144 -0.39 -11.83 -14.02
CA PRO A 144 -0.65 -12.38 -12.69
C PRO A 144 -1.39 -11.38 -11.78
N LYS A 145 -2.07 -11.88 -10.75
CA LYS A 145 -2.93 -11.03 -9.92
C LYS A 145 -2.16 -10.04 -9.03
N ILE A 146 -1.14 -10.50 -8.30
CA ILE A 146 -0.45 -9.74 -7.24
C ILE A 146 1.08 -9.86 -7.32
N PHE A 147 1.62 -11.05 -7.60
CA PHE A 147 3.07 -11.21 -7.70
C PHE A 147 3.56 -10.69 -9.07
N PRO A 148 4.55 -9.78 -9.11
CA PRO A 148 5.03 -9.20 -10.36
C PRO A 148 5.71 -10.25 -11.22
N ASN A 149 5.39 -10.25 -12.52
CA ASN A 149 6.21 -10.89 -13.52
C ASN A 149 6.95 -9.82 -14.33
N PHE A 150 8.23 -9.64 -14.05
CA PHE A 150 9.09 -8.64 -14.69
C PHE A 150 9.24 -8.84 -16.20
N ASN A 151 9.09 -10.08 -16.69
CA ASN A 151 9.14 -10.37 -18.13
C ASN A 151 7.94 -9.79 -18.90
N LEU A 152 6.87 -9.42 -18.21
CA LEU A 152 5.68 -8.80 -18.81
C LEU A 152 5.74 -7.27 -18.81
N TYR A 153 6.86 -6.66 -18.45
CA TYR A 153 6.97 -5.21 -18.41
C TYR A 153 6.70 -4.59 -19.80
N LYS A 154 5.76 -3.63 -19.86
CA LYS A 154 5.42 -2.88 -21.06
C LYS A 154 5.36 -1.39 -20.74
N SER A 155 6.31 -0.64 -21.27
CA SER A 155 6.32 0.82 -21.21
C SER A 155 5.35 1.44 -22.23
N PHE A 156 5.02 2.71 -22.03
CA PHE A 156 4.45 3.53 -23.10
C PHE A 156 5.46 3.68 -24.24
N ASP A 157 4.95 3.67 -25.47
CA ASP A 157 5.76 3.95 -26.65
C ASP A 157 6.07 5.45 -26.71
N LYS A 158 7.14 5.83 -27.42
CA LYS A 158 7.66 7.22 -27.45
C LYS A 158 6.60 8.26 -27.86
N ASN A 159 5.60 7.85 -28.64
CA ASN A 159 4.54 8.73 -29.14
C ASN A 159 3.22 8.62 -28.38
N GLU A 160 3.10 7.66 -27.46
CA GLU A 160 1.90 7.52 -26.64
C GLU A 160 1.96 8.48 -25.46
N LYS A 161 0.89 9.26 -25.30
CA LYS A 161 0.71 10.15 -24.16
C LYS A 161 -0.47 9.68 -23.34
N MET A 162 -0.36 9.83 -22.02
CA MET A 162 -1.45 9.62 -21.10
C MET A 162 -1.82 10.97 -20.51
N ASP A 163 -3.07 11.37 -20.67
CA ASP A 163 -3.61 12.53 -19.97
C ASP A 163 -3.62 12.23 -18.47
N ILE A 164 -3.24 13.21 -17.64
CA ILE A 164 -3.21 13.06 -16.19
C ILE A 164 -3.92 14.24 -15.54
N ASP A 165 -4.82 13.95 -14.60
CA ASP A 165 -5.40 14.99 -13.74
C ASP A 165 -4.43 15.31 -12.60
N ILE A 166 -3.84 16.50 -12.64
CA ILE A 166 -2.81 16.95 -11.69
C ILE A 166 -3.36 16.98 -10.26
N ARG A 167 -4.61 17.37 -10.04
CA ARG A 167 -5.21 17.44 -8.69
C ARG A 167 -5.28 16.08 -8.02
N LYS A 168 -5.51 15.06 -8.83
CA LYS A 168 -5.52 13.66 -8.43
C LYS A 168 -4.11 13.17 -8.08
N VAL A 169 -3.12 13.52 -8.90
CA VAL A 169 -1.70 13.28 -8.60
C VAL A 169 -1.27 13.94 -7.29
N GLU A 170 -1.60 15.21 -7.10
CA GLU A 170 -1.30 15.93 -5.86
C GLU A 170 -1.91 15.24 -4.63
N ARG A 171 -3.13 14.72 -4.75
CA ARG A 171 -3.76 13.94 -3.68
C ARG A 171 -2.98 12.67 -3.38
N VAL A 172 -2.58 11.92 -4.41
CA VAL A 172 -1.75 10.72 -4.25
C VAL A 172 -0.43 11.08 -3.57
N LEU A 173 0.23 12.15 -3.99
CA LEU A 173 1.47 12.62 -3.40
C LEU A 173 1.29 13.01 -1.94
N LYS A 174 0.25 13.79 -1.60
CA LYS A 174 -0.07 14.16 -0.21
C LYS A 174 -0.30 12.93 0.67
N GLU A 175 -1.02 11.93 0.18
CA GLU A 175 -1.22 10.67 0.91
C GLU A 175 0.10 9.89 1.06
N SER A 176 0.91 9.84 0.01
CA SER A 176 2.24 9.21 0.04
C SER A 176 3.21 9.88 1.01
N PHE A 177 3.27 11.21 1.02
CA PHE A 177 4.03 11.96 2.01
C PHE A 177 3.50 11.73 3.43
N GLY A 178 2.18 11.62 3.61
CA GLY A 178 1.58 11.26 4.89
C GLY A 178 2.10 9.93 5.45
N PHE A 179 2.27 8.91 4.60
CA PHE A 179 2.89 7.65 5.05
C PHE A 179 4.35 7.84 5.46
N LEU A 180 5.14 8.62 4.72
CA LEU A 180 6.53 8.93 5.07
C LEU A 180 6.64 9.71 6.38
N PHE A 181 5.75 10.69 6.60
CA PHE A 181 5.66 11.39 7.88
C PHE A 181 5.27 10.45 9.02
N LEU A 182 4.38 9.49 8.76
CA LEU A 182 4.01 8.52 9.77
C LEU A 182 5.22 7.73 10.25
N PHE A 183 6.11 7.27 9.36
CA PHE A 183 7.38 6.64 9.75
C PHE A 183 8.19 7.50 10.74
N GLY A 184 8.29 8.80 10.51
CA GLY A 184 8.93 9.73 11.45
C GLY A 184 8.17 9.88 12.77
N ILE A 185 6.84 9.92 12.73
CA ILE A 185 5.99 9.95 13.93
C ILE A 185 6.15 8.66 14.75
N MET A 186 6.23 7.50 14.11
CA MET A 186 6.50 6.24 14.81
C MET A 186 7.81 6.32 15.59
N LYS A 187 8.87 6.81 14.96
CA LYS A 187 10.18 6.95 15.61
C LYS A 187 10.15 7.98 16.74
N LEU A 188 9.38 9.06 16.58
CA LEU A 188 9.17 10.05 17.63
C LEU A 188 8.41 9.45 18.82
N ILE A 189 7.35 8.67 18.59
CA ILE A 189 6.59 8.00 19.65
C ILE A 189 7.51 7.04 20.42
N GLU A 190 8.26 6.20 19.70
CA GLU A 190 9.22 5.28 20.31
C GLU A 190 10.26 6.05 21.15
N TYR A 191 10.83 7.14 20.63
CA TYR A 191 11.74 8.00 21.39
C TYR A 191 11.10 8.59 22.66
N LEU A 192 9.86 9.05 22.58
CA LEU A 192 9.14 9.60 23.74
C LEU A 192 8.80 8.53 24.79
N GLN A 193 8.47 7.31 24.37
CA GLN A 193 8.25 6.16 25.26
C GLN A 193 9.54 5.76 25.97
N LEU A 194 10.67 5.70 25.25
CA LEU A 194 11.99 5.39 25.84
C LEU A 194 12.44 6.41 26.89
N ASN A 195 12.07 7.68 26.72
CA ASN A 195 12.35 8.74 27.69
C ASN A 195 11.26 8.90 28.76
N SER A 196 10.32 7.95 28.87
CA SER A 196 9.21 7.96 29.84
C SER A 196 8.29 9.21 29.75
N VAL A 197 8.28 9.91 28.61
CA VAL A 197 7.39 11.05 28.36
C VAL A 197 5.99 10.58 27.98
N LEU A 198 5.89 9.47 27.22
CA LEU A 198 4.64 8.81 26.89
C LEU A 198 4.51 7.49 27.69
N PRO A 199 3.37 7.24 28.35
CA PRO A 199 3.15 5.99 29.07
C PRO A 199 2.94 4.82 28.11
N VAL A 200 3.46 3.65 28.49
CA VAL A 200 3.22 2.37 27.82
C VAL A 200 2.13 1.62 28.59
N TYR A 201 1.02 1.29 27.93
CA TYR A 201 -0.11 0.63 28.60
C TYR A 201 -0.04 -0.90 28.52
N PHE A 202 0.47 -1.46 27.43
CA PHE A 202 0.67 -2.90 27.28
C PHE A 202 1.84 -3.22 26.35
N TYR A 203 2.42 -4.42 26.53
CA TYR A 203 3.54 -4.89 25.71
C TYR A 203 3.04 -5.83 24.61
N LEU A 204 3.45 -5.55 23.38
CA LEU A 204 3.32 -6.48 22.27
C LEU A 204 4.45 -7.50 22.40
N MET A 205 4.14 -8.63 23.03
CA MET A 205 5.07 -9.75 23.24
C MET A 205 5.64 -10.28 21.92
#